data_AF-A0A1S9N2F0-F1
#
_entry.id   AF-A0A1S9N2F0-F1
#
_cell.length_a   1.000
_cell.length_b   1.000
_cell.length_c   1.000
_cell.angle_alpha   90.00
_cell.angle_beta   90.00
_cell.angle_gamma   90.00
#
_symmetry.space_group_name_H-M   'P 1'
#
loop_
_entity.id
_entity.type
_entity.pdbx_description
1 polymer ?
#
loop_
_entity_poly.entity_id
_entity_poly.type
_entity_poly.pdbx_seq_one_letter_code
_entity_poly.pdbx_strand_id
1 'polypeptide(L)'
;MHLQDIDLRKVYRIWKSNLGPFQGFFRSTPFVSLQTYDNFMLKEENTCQCNKNVLDIVVENCSKNNFFIVDLSIDEILNLAFILNNEYSIKPILNVNLLFHPFGIIGTKENINKLINNGLNLKEVSTEKFVMLIPYDRYNDDFKIDDLKDKLNNQYGINDDDLPNTDMLKILGYTKITILTMNKIKDDLQDYINFINEDIEVEVIKVRV
;
A
#
# COMPACT_ATOMS: atom_id res chain seq x y z
N MET A 1 -1.54 23.05 -7.44
CA MET A 1 -1.36 23.25 -5.98
C MET A 1 0.08 22.87 -5.63
N HIS A 2 0.81 23.66 -4.85
CA HIS A 2 2.17 23.26 -4.46
C HIS A 2 2.12 22.25 -3.30
N LEU A 3 3.13 21.37 -3.20
CA LEU A 3 3.23 20.39 -2.10
C LEU A 3 3.20 21.06 -0.72
N GLN A 4 3.91 22.18 -0.56
CA GLN A 4 3.96 22.91 0.72
C GLN A 4 2.64 23.58 1.11
N ASP A 5 1.71 23.76 0.16
CA ASP A 5 0.37 24.29 0.45
C ASP A 5 -0.57 23.21 1.02
N ILE A 6 -0.15 21.93 1.00
CA ILE A 6 -0.94 20.80 1.44
C ILE A 6 -0.84 20.63 2.95
N ASP A 7 -1.99 20.53 3.62
CA ASP A 7 -2.06 19.98 4.98
C ASP A 7 -1.84 18.45 4.93
N LEU A 8 -0.57 18.03 4.93
CA LEU A 8 -0.18 16.61 4.92
C LEU A 8 -0.77 15.83 6.10
N ARG A 9 -1.00 16.48 7.25
CA ARG A 9 -1.62 15.86 8.42
C ARG A 9 -3.09 15.56 8.16
N LYS A 10 -3.80 16.45 7.46
CA LYS A 10 -5.18 16.21 7.02
C LYS A 10 -5.24 15.04 6.04
N VAL A 11 -4.36 15.00 5.02
CA VAL A 11 -4.32 13.90 4.05
C VAL A 11 -4.04 12.55 4.75
N TYR A 12 -3.05 12.52 5.64
CA TYR A 12 -2.76 11.37 6.51
C TYR A 12 -3.99 10.88 7.27
N ARG A 13 -4.75 11.81 7.89
CA ARG A 13 -5.96 11.47 8.66
C ARG A 13 -7.07 10.92 7.78
N ILE A 14 -7.25 11.43 6.57
CA ILE A 14 -8.26 10.92 5.63
C ILE A 14 -7.96 9.48 5.28
N TRP A 15 -6.72 9.17 4.89
CA TRP A 15 -6.30 7.81 4.61
C TRP A 15 -6.48 6.87 5.82
N LYS A 16 -6.03 7.30 7.00
CA LYS A 16 -6.08 6.49 8.24
C LYS A 16 -7.49 6.30 8.81
N SER A 17 -8.43 7.18 8.49
CA SER A 17 -9.79 7.14 9.04
C SER A 17 -10.49 5.80 8.75
N ASN A 18 -11.31 5.34 9.69
CA ASN A 18 -12.17 4.16 9.53
C ASN A 18 -11.43 2.84 9.20
N LEU A 19 -10.15 2.70 9.55
CA LEU A 19 -9.40 1.44 9.45
C LEU A 19 -9.70 0.45 10.60
N GLY A 20 -10.47 0.86 11.61
CA GLY A 20 -10.86 0.02 12.74
C GLY A 20 -9.64 -0.65 13.42
N PRO A 21 -9.61 -1.99 13.56
CA PRO A 21 -8.52 -2.71 14.20
C PRO A 21 -7.20 -2.62 13.42
N PHE A 22 -7.23 -2.26 12.14
CA PHE A 22 -6.06 -2.19 11.27
C PHE A 22 -5.32 -0.84 11.28
N GLN A 23 -5.73 0.10 12.13
CA GLN A 23 -5.08 1.43 12.21
C GLN A 23 -3.57 1.37 12.48
N GLY A 24 -3.08 0.32 13.14
CA GLY A 24 -1.66 0.12 13.45
C GLY A 24 -0.79 -0.17 12.21
N PHE A 25 -1.38 -0.73 11.15
CA PHE A 25 -0.66 -1.09 9.92
C PHE A 25 -0.59 0.05 8.90
N PHE A 26 -1.27 1.17 9.16
CA PHE A 26 -1.13 2.36 8.33
C PHE A 26 0.11 3.16 8.73
N ARG A 27 1.04 3.35 7.80
CA ARG A 27 2.35 3.98 8.06
C ARG A 27 2.31 5.50 7.80
N SER A 28 2.78 6.28 8.77
CA SER A 28 2.87 7.75 8.66
C SER A 28 4.10 8.23 7.89
N THR A 29 5.10 7.37 7.73
CA THR A 29 6.43 7.68 7.17
C THR A 29 6.36 8.51 5.88
N PRO A 30 5.52 8.18 4.88
CA PRO A 30 5.44 8.97 3.66
C PRO A 30 5.06 10.43 3.93
N PHE A 31 4.05 10.65 4.77
CA PHE A 31 3.54 12.00 5.09
C PHE A 31 4.51 12.81 5.93
N VAL A 32 5.25 12.16 6.84
CA VAL A 32 6.27 12.83 7.65
C VAL A 32 7.44 13.25 6.78
N SER A 33 7.95 12.36 5.92
CA SER A 33 9.06 12.66 5.03
C SER A 33 8.77 13.78 4.03
N LEU A 34 7.50 13.96 3.65
CA LEU A 34 7.09 15.02 2.72
C LEU A 34 7.13 16.42 3.32
N GLN A 35 7.20 16.56 4.66
CA GLN A 35 7.29 17.88 5.31
C GLN A 35 8.59 18.61 4.97
N THR A 36 9.66 17.87 4.67
CA THR A 36 10.98 18.40 4.33
C THR A 36 11.36 18.16 2.88
N TYR A 37 10.44 17.67 2.05
CA TYR A 37 10.69 17.37 0.65
C TYR A 37 10.66 18.65 -0.19
N ASP A 38 11.44 18.66 -1.28
CA ASP A 38 11.50 19.81 -2.19
C ASP A 38 10.12 20.21 -2.70
N ASN A 39 9.79 21.50 -2.60
CA ASN A 39 8.51 21.97 -3.08
C ASN A 39 8.38 21.80 -4.60
N PHE A 40 7.23 21.30 -5.06
CA PHE A 40 6.92 21.20 -6.48
C PHE A 40 5.41 21.34 -6.71
N MET A 41 5.03 21.62 -7.96
CA MET A 41 3.63 21.68 -8.37
C MET A 41 3.06 20.28 -8.55
N LEU A 42 2.01 19.98 -7.78
CA LEU A 42 1.19 18.80 -8.00
C LEU A 42 0.42 18.98 -9.31
N LYS A 43 0.40 17.91 -10.12
CA LYS A 43 -0.39 17.81 -11.34
C LYS A 43 -1.84 17.51 -10.95
N GLU A 44 -2.78 18.13 -11.66
CA GLU A 44 -4.18 17.71 -11.57
C GLU A 44 -4.32 16.29 -12.12
N GLU A 45 -5.02 15.44 -11.38
CA GLU A 45 -5.22 14.05 -11.74
C GLU A 45 -6.62 13.89 -12.35
N ASN A 46 -6.68 13.71 -13.67
CA ASN A 46 -7.94 13.77 -14.41
C ASN A 46 -8.74 12.45 -14.35
N THR A 47 -8.07 11.31 -14.24
CA THR A 47 -8.72 9.99 -14.10
C THR A 47 -7.74 9.00 -13.48
N CYS A 48 -8.09 8.47 -12.29
CA CYS A 48 -7.44 7.33 -11.70
C CYS A 48 -7.83 6.06 -12.46
N GLN A 49 -6.85 5.33 -13.00
CA GLN A 49 -7.08 4.06 -13.70
C GLN A 49 -6.29 2.96 -13.02
N CYS A 50 -6.92 1.80 -12.82
CA CYS A 50 -6.25 0.59 -12.38
C CYS A 50 -6.44 -0.53 -13.41
N ASN A 51 -5.56 -1.52 -13.40
CA ASN A 51 -5.73 -2.73 -14.19
C ASN A 51 -7.04 -3.42 -13.80
N LYS A 52 -7.97 -3.56 -14.76
CA LYS A 52 -9.30 -4.12 -14.51
C LYS A 52 -9.25 -5.55 -13.98
N ASN A 53 -8.34 -6.38 -14.49
CA ASN A 53 -8.19 -7.75 -14.01
C ASN A 53 -7.76 -7.78 -12.53
N VAL A 54 -6.85 -6.89 -12.13
CA VAL A 54 -6.44 -6.74 -10.72
C VAL A 54 -7.62 -6.32 -9.84
N LEU A 55 -8.41 -5.34 -10.29
CA LEU A 55 -9.59 -4.88 -9.58
C LEU A 55 -10.63 -5.99 -9.39
N ASP A 56 -10.97 -6.70 -10.47
CA ASP A 56 -11.97 -7.76 -10.47
C ASP A 56 -11.56 -8.88 -9.50
N ILE A 57 -10.28 -9.32 -9.53
CA ILE A 57 -9.74 -10.31 -8.58
C ILE A 57 -9.94 -9.85 -7.13
N VAL A 58 -9.55 -8.61 -6.81
CA VAL A 58 -9.63 -8.09 -5.44
C VAL A 58 -11.09 -8.01 -4.97
N VAL A 59 -11.98 -7.50 -5.80
CA VAL A 59 -13.40 -7.33 -5.45
C VAL A 59 -14.09 -8.68 -5.25
N GLU A 60 -13.82 -9.66 -6.10
CA GLU A 60 -14.40 -11.02 -6.03
C GLU A 60 -13.96 -11.78 -4.77
N ASN A 61 -12.71 -11.56 -4.34
CA ASN A 61 -12.12 -12.28 -3.21
C ASN A 61 -12.21 -11.53 -1.88
N CYS A 62 -12.63 -10.26 -1.88
CA CYS A 62 -12.80 -9.47 -0.65
C CYS A 62 -14.10 -9.88 0.09
N SER A 63 -13.97 -10.87 0.96
CA SER A 63 -15.04 -11.43 1.79
C SER A 63 -14.79 -11.20 3.28
N LYS A 64 -15.80 -11.48 4.12
CA LYS A 64 -15.68 -11.32 5.59
C LYS A 64 -14.68 -12.27 6.26
N ASN A 65 -14.40 -13.42 5.63
CA ASN A 65 -13.53 -14.46 6.17
C ASN A 65 -12.18 -14.56 5.45
N ASN A 66 -11.94 -13.69 4.45
CA ASN A 66 -10.70 -13.65 3.69
C ASN A 66 -9.99 -12.31 3.86
N PHE A 67 -8.79 -12.32 4.43
CA PHE A 67 -7.97 -11.13 4.51
C PHE A 67 -7.16 -10.98 3.23
N PHE A 68 -7.27 -9.84 2.56
CA PHE A 68 -6.67 -9.66 1.24
C PHE A 68 -5.46 -8.74 1.31
N ILE A 69 -4.32 -9.19 0.77
CA ILE A 69 -3.08 -8.42 0.63
C ILE A 69 -2.78 -8.23 -0.86
N VAL A 70 -2.45 -7.02 -1.26
CA VAL A 70 -1.97 -6.70 -2.62
C VAL A 70 -0.54 -6.19 -2.53
N ASP A 71 0.35 -6.82 -3.28
CA ASP A 71 1.78 -6.54 -3.38
C ASP A 71 2.13 -6.23 -4.85
N LEU A 72 1.80 -5.01 -5.27
CA LEU A 72 2.00 -4.50 -6.64
C LEU A 72 2.77 -3.18 -6.62
N SER A 73 3.12 -2.63 -7.78
CA SER A 73 3.84 -1.36 -7.85
C SER A 73 3.11 -0.25 -7.09
N ILE A 74 3.87 0.70 -6.54
CA ILE A 74 3.30 1.78 -5.72
C ILE A 74 2.23 2.58 -6.49
N ASP A 75 2.43 2.77 -7.78
CA ASP A 75 1.48 3.46 -8.65
C ASP A 75 0.15 2.72 -8.76
N GLU A 76 0.19 1.39 -8.87
CA GLU A 76 -1.00 0.58 -9.03
C GLU A 76 -1.76 0.39 -7.73
N ILE A 77 -1.08 0.22 -6.60
CA ILE A 77 -1.76 0.13 -5.31
C ILE A 77 -2.43 1.47 -4.94
N LEU A 78 -1.84 2.63 -5.29
CA LEU A 78 -2.45 3.93 -4.99
C LEU A 78 -3.72 4.17 -5.81
N ASN A 79 -3.72 3.74 -7.07
CA ASN A 79 -4.89 3.83 -7.93
C ASN A 79 -5.99 2.85 -7.50
N LEU A 80 -5.60 1.61 -7.23
CA LEU A 80 -6.49 0.58 -6.72
C LEU A 80 -7.12 1.00 -5.38
N ALA A 81 -6.34 1.58 -4.46
CA ALA A 81 -6.82 2.07 -3.17
C ALA A 81 -7.97 3.08 -3.33
N PHE A 82 -7.79 4.03 -4.25
CA PHE A 82 -8.78 5.05 -4.54
C PHE A 82 -10.09 4.44 -5.05
N ILE A 83 -10.00 3.55 -6.04
CA ILE A 83 -11.16 2.90 -6.67
C ILE A 83 -11.89 1.99 -5.68
N LEU A 84 -11.16 1.14 -4.94
CA LEU A 84 -11.73 0.25 -3.91
C LEU A 84 -12.53 1.05 -2.87
N ASN A 85 -11.98 2.17 -2.40
CA ASN A 85 -12.66 3.03 -1.42
C ASN A 85 -13.90 3.69 -2.04
N ASN A 86 -13.72 4.39 -3.16
CA ASN A 86 -14.74 5.31 -3.68
C ASN A 86 -15.89 4.64 -4.44
N GLU A 87 -15.65 3.46 -5.01
CA GLU A 87 -16.60 2.74 -5.86
C GLU A 87 -17.13 1.46 -5.20
N TYR A 88 -16.31 0.77 -4.39
CA TYR A 88 -16.66 -0.53 -3.83
C TYR A 88 -16.87 -0.54 -2.31
N SER A 89 -16.66 0.59 -1.63
CA SER A 89 -16.72 0.68 -0.15
C SER A 89 -15.84 -0.37 0.53
N ILE A 90 -14.67 -0.63 -0.05
CA ILE A 90 -13.62 -1.47 0.52
C ILE A 90 -12.53 -0.54 1.02
N LYS A 91 -12.21 -0.61 2.32
CA LYS A 91 -11.26 0.32 2.92
C LYS A 91 -9.82 -0.13 2.66
N PRO A 92 -8.99 0.68 1.98
CA PRO A 92 -7.58 0.36 1.77
C PRO A 92 -6.75 0.62 3.02
N ILE A 93 -6.00 -0.38 3.46
CA ILE A 93 -4.94 -0.24 4.47
C ILE A 93 -3.63 0.00 3.71
N LEU A 94 -3.27 1.26 3.46
CA LEU A 94 -1.97 1.58 2.84
C LEU A 94 -0.83 1.31 3.81
N ASN A 95 -0.13 0.21 3.59
CA ASN A 95 1.05 -0.17 4.34
C ASN A 95 2.30 0.17 3.54
N VAL A 96 2.52 1.48 3.40
CA VAL A 96 3.62 2.06 2.62
C VAL A 96 4.60 2.70 3.60
N ASN A 97 5.69 2.01 3.94
CA ASN A 97 6.70 2.53 4.88
C ASN A 97 7.83 3.32 4.19
N LEU A 98 7.57 3.81 2.99
CA LEU A 98 8.51 4.56 2.19
C LEU A 98 8.85 5.92 2.83
N LEU A 99 10.14 6.24 2.88
CA LEU A 99 10.63 7.59 3.13
C LEU A 99 10.85 8.31 1.80
N PHE A 100 10.03 9.32 1.48
CA PHE A 100 10.24 10.14 0.29
C PHE A 100 11.45 11.05 0.49
N HIS A 101 12.39 11.00 -0.46
CA HIS A 101 13.56 11.88 -0.48
C HIS A 101 13.92 12.24 -1.93
N PRO A 102 14.34 13.49 -2.24
CA PRO A 102 14.68 13.90 -3.61
C PRO A 102 15.78 13.04 -4.26
N PHE A 103 16.67 12.48 -3.45
CA PHE A 103 17.74 11.57 -3.87
C PHE A 103 17.43 10.10 -3.58
N GLY A 104 16.21 9.77 -3.16
CA GLY A 104 15.79 8.40 -2.86
C GLY A 104 15.81 7.52 -4.12
N ILE A 105 16.08 6.23 -3.94
CA ILE A 105 16.06 5.22 -5.00
C ILE A 105 14.62 4.84 -5.33
N ILE A 106 13.77 4.76 -4.30
CA ILE A 106 12.37 4.40 -4.43
C ILE A 106 11.48 5.59 -4.07
N GLY A 107 10.30 5.65 -4.67
CA GLY A 107 9.39 6.78 -4.56
C GLY A 107 9.70 7.90 -5.55
N THR A 108 8.67 8.36 -6.25
CA THR A 108 8.77 9.40 -7.26
C THR A 108 7.81 10.55 -6.97
N LYS A 109 8.02 11.69 -7.62
CA LYS A 109 7.06 12.82 -7.58
C LYS A 109 5.67 12.42 -8.09
N GLU A 110 5.58 11.44 -8.99
CA GLU A 110 4.31 10.90 -9.46
C GLU A 110 3.59 10.12 -8.35
N ASN A 111 4.31 9.31 -7.58
CA ASN A 111 3.72 8.60 -6.44
C ASN A 111 3.25 9.57 -5.35
N ILE A 112 4.02 10.65 -5.10
CA ILE A 112 3.61 11.74 -4.21
C ILE A 112 2.32 12.40 -4.73
N ASN A 113 2.28 12.71 -6.03
CA ASN A 113 1.12 13.32 -6.68
C ASN A 113 -0.15 12.50 -6.43
N LYS A 114 -0.09 11.20 -6.73
CA LYS A 114 -1.20 10.25 -6.53
C LYS A 114 -1.59 10.12 -5.07
N LEU A 115 -0.61 9.93 -4.16
CA LEU A 115 -0.88 9.78 -2.73
C LEU A 115 -1.69 10.96 -2.17
N ILE A 116 -1.32 12.18 -2.58
CA ILE A 116 -1.97 13.40 -2.14
C ILE A 116 -3.33 13.58 -2.82
N ASN A 117 -3.39 13.52 -4.16
CA ASN A 117 -4.62 13.76 -4.90
C ASN A 117 -5.68 12.70 -4.59
N ASN A 118 -5.33 11.42 -4.59
CA ASN A 118 -6.26 10.36 -4.23
C ASN A 118 -6.75 10.58 -2.80
N GLY A 119 -5.84 10.85 -1.85
CA GLY A 119 -6.17 11.10 -0.46
C GLY A 119 -7.13 12.27 -0.24
N LEU A 120 -6.97 13.37 -0.98
CA LEU A 120 -7.86 14.54 -0.89
C LEU A 120 -9.26 14.27 -1.47
N ASN A 121 -9.38 13.30 -2.37
CA ASN A 121 -10.63 12.94 -3.05
C ASN A 121 -11.27 11.64 -2.53
N LEU A 122 -10.73 11.05 -1.46
CA LEU A 122 -11.34 9.86 -0.85
C LEU A 122 -12.68 10.20 -0.21
N LYS A 123 -13.68 9.37 -0.50
CA LYS A 123 -14.96 9.37 0.20
C LYS A 123 -14.79 8.79 1.59
N GLU A 124 -15.52 9.35 2.55
CA GLU A 124 -15.68 8.70 3.84
C GLU A 124 -16.55 7.45 3.67
N VAL A 125 -16.02 6.29 4.09
CA VAL A 125 -16.72 5.01 4.04
C VAL A 125 -16.67 4.35 5.42
N SER A 126 -17.76 3.67 5.77
CA SER A 126 -17.86 2.79 6.94
C SER A 126 -18.10 1.38 6.43
N THR A 127 -17.16 0.47 6.67
CA THR A 127 -17.16 -0.88 6.10
C THR A 127 -16.41 -1.85 6.99
N GLU A 128 -16.72 -3.14 6.83
CA GLU A 128 -15.99 -4.26 7.44
C GLU A 128 -15.03 -4.92 6.42
N LYS A 129 -14.97 -4.41 5.19
CA LYS A 129 -14.13 -4.92 4.12
C LYS A 129 -12.83 -4.15 4.05
N PHE A 130 -11.71 -4.85 4.18
CA PHE A 130 -10.38 -4.26 4.18
C PHE A 130 -9.48 -4.97 3.18
N VAL A 131 -8.60 -4.21 2.54
CA VAL A 131 -7.53 -4.73 1.68
C VAL A 131 -6.25 -4.05 2.09
N MET A 132 -5.23 -4.83 2.45
CA MET A 132 -3.90 -4.30 2.73
C MET A 132 -3.12 -4.14 1.44
N LEU A 133 -2.49 -2.97 1.29
CA LEU A 133 -1.81 -2.56 0.07
C LEU A 133 -0.36 -2.25 0.41
N ILE A 134 0.55 -3.07 -0.13
CA ILE A 134 1.99 -3.03 0.12
C ILE A 134 2.68 -2.76 -1.23
N PRO A 135 3.66 -1.86 -1.30
CA PRO A 135 4.37 -1.60 -2.54
C PRO A 135 5.37 -2.72 -2.82
N TYR A 136 5.25 -3.34 -3.98
CA TYR A 136 6.23 -4.29 -4.52
C TYR A 136 7.59 -3.64 -4.72
N ASP A 137 7.63 -2.35 -5.05
CA ASP A 137 8.88 -1.62 -5.36
C ASP A 137 9.69 -1.24 -4.10
N ARG A 138 9.35 -1.77 -2.91
CA ARG A 138 10.00 -1.44 -1.62
C ARG A 138 11.49 -1.78 -1.56
N TYR A 139 11.95 -2.74 -2.35
CA TYR A 139 13.37 -2.95 -2.64
C TYR A 139 13.55 -3.65 -3.99
N ASN A 140 14.73 -3.55 -4.57
CA ASN A 140 15.11 -4.26 -5.78
C ASN A 140 16.11 -5.36 -5.44
N ASP A 141 15.78 -6.61 -5.80
CA ASP A 141 16.60 -7.79 -5.51
C ASP A 141 17.89 -7.79 -6.35
N ASP A 142 17.89 -7.11 -7.49
CA ASP A 142 18.99 -7.05 -8.45
C ASP A 142 19.84 -5.77 -8.33
N PHE A 143 19.70 -5.04 -7.20
CA PHE A 143 20.32 -3.73 -7.02
C PHE A 143 21.85 -3.81 -6.91
N LYS A 144 22.59 -2.97 -7.65
CA LYS A 144 24.06 -2.97 -7.64
C LYS A 144 24.60 -1.77 -6.86
N ILE A 145 25.72 -1.96 -6.15
CA ILE A 145 26.36 -0.91 -5.34
C ILE A 145 26.78 0.30 -6.18
N ASP A 146 27.13 0.09 -7.46
CA ASP A 146 27.47 1.19 -8.38
C ASP A 146 26.32 2.17 -8.64
N ASP A 147 25.06 1.76 -8.39
CA ASP A 147 23.86 2.59 -8.53
C ASP A 147 23.68 3.61 -7.39
N LEU A 148 24.54 3.57 -6.35
CA LEU A 148 24.44 4.39 -5.13
C LEU A 148 25.29 5.67 -5.12
N LYS A 149 26.14 5.92 -6.13
CA LYS A 149 27.17 6.97 -6.05
C LYS A 149 26.64 8.36 -5.70
N ASP A 150 25.38 8.67 -6.06
CA ASP A 150 24.71 9.94 -5.76
C ASP A 150 23.26 9.76 -5.24
N LYS A 151 22.92 8.60 -4.67
CA LYS A 151 21.55 8.30 -4.22
C LYS A 151 21.48 7.87 -2.76
N LEU A 152 20.38 8.24 -2.10
CA LEU A 152 20.02 7.76 -0.78
C LEU A 152 19.32 6.41 -0.92
N ASN A 153 19.87 5.37 -0.28
CA ASN A 153 19.19 4.09 -0.17
C ASN A 153 18.06 4.17 0.86
N ASN A 154 16.84 4.39 0.37
CA ASN A 154 15.60 4.45 1.14
C ASN A 154 14.73 3.19 0.95
N GLN A 155 15.31 2.11 0.45
CA GLN A 155 14.64 0.81 0.35
C GLN A 155 14.37 0.21 1.73
N TYR A 156 13.35 -0.63 1.84
CA TYR A 156 12.94 -1.28 3.08
C TYR A 156 12.29 -2.64 2.80
N GLY A 157 12.45 -3.58 3.73
CA GLY A 157 11.65 -4.81 3.78
C GLY A 157 10.52 -4.67 4.79
N ILE A 158 9.51 -5.51 4.67
CA ILE A 158 8.49 -5.70 5.71
C ILE A 158 8.97 -6.71 6.75
N ASN A 159 8.48 -6.59 7.97
CA ASN A 159 8.74 -7.52 9.06
C ASN A 159 7.42 -7.90 9.77
N ASP A 160 7.52 -8.70 10.83
CA ASP A 160 6.37 -9.20 11.59
C ASP A 160 5.48 -8.08 12.16
N ASP A 161 6.04 -6.91 12.48
CA ASP A 161 5.29 -5.75 13.00
C ASP A 161 4.58 -4.96 11.87
N ASP A 162 4.88 -5.26 10.60
CA ASP A 162 4.23 -4.67 9.43
C ASP A 162 2.98 -5.43 9.02
N LEU A 163 2.79 -6.69 9.41
CA LEU A 163 1.69 -7.53 8.93
C LEU A 163 0.84 -8.07 10.10
N PRO A 164 -0.46 -8.35 9.88
CA PRO A 164 -1.30 -8.89 10.94
C PRO A 164 -0.90 -10.33 11.26
N ASN A 165 -0.72 -10.64 12.54
CA ASN A 165 -0.39 -11.99 12.98
C ASN A 165 -1.62 -12.91 13.01
N THR A 166 -1.36 -14.21 13.17
CA THR A 166 -2.37 -15.26 13.24
C THR A 166 -3.46 -14.98 14.26
N ASP A 167 -3.08 -14.61 15.49
CA ASP A 167 -4.04 -14.40 16.58
C ASP A 167 -4.99 -13.26 16.27
N MET A 168 -4.48 -12.14 15.77
CA MET A 168 -5.28 -11.01 15.34
C MET A 168 -6.26 -11.41 14.24
N LEU A 169 -5.79 -12.11 13.20
CA LEU A 169 -6.65 -12.54 12.09
C LEU A 169 -7.75 -13.50 12.55
N LYS A 170 -7.42 -14.48 13.39
CA LYS A 170 -8.40 -15.42 13.98
C LYS A 170 -9.43 -14.70 14.85
N ILE A 171 -9.00 -13.76 15.71
CA ILE A 171 -9.90 -12.95 16.56
C ILE A 171 -10.88 -12.13 15.70
N LEU A 172 -10.41 -11.62 14.55
CA LEU A 172 -11.23 -10.87 13.61
C LEU A 172 -12.08 -11.76 12.68
N GLY A 173 -11.97 -13.09 12.78
CA GLY A 173 -12.78 -14.05 12.02
C GLY A 173 -12.25 -14.36 10.62
N TYR A 174 -11.01 -13.98 10.29
CA TYR A 174 -10.37 -14.37 9.05
C TYR A 174 -9.87 -15.81 9.15
N THR A 175 -10.28 -16.64 8.20
CA THR A 175 -9.88 -18.06 8.10
C THR A 175 -8.96 -18.31 6.92
N LYS A 176 -8.82 -17.33 6.03
CA LYS A 176 -8.02 -17.38 4.82
C LYS A 176 -7.33 -16.04 4.59
N ILE A 177 -6.17 -16.07 3.94
CA ILE A 177 -5.50 -14.93 3.34
C ILE A 177 -5.34 -15.17 1.85
N THR A 178 -5.75 -14.20 1.04
CA THR A 178 -5.39 -14.17 -0.38
C THR A 178 -4.37 -13.06 -0.61
N ILE A 179 -3.27 -13.41 -1.27
CA ILE A 179 -2.18 -12.50 -1.61
C ILE A 179 -2.13 -12.37 -3.12
N LEU A 180 -2.38 -11.16 -3.62
CA LEU A 180 -2.18 -10.80 -5.02
C LEU A 180 -0.82 -10.13 -5.18
N THR A 181 0.08 -10.73 -5.95
CA THR A 181 1.44 -10.21 -6.12
C THR A 181 1.90 -10.29 -7.57
N MET A 182 3.04 -9.67 -7.86
CA MET A 182 3.75 -9.81 -9.14
C MET A 182 4.23 -11.27 -9.35
N ASN A 183 4.81 -11.57 -10.51
CA ASN A 183 5.25 -12.94 -10.83
C ASN A 183 6.21 -13.56 -9.79
N LYS A 184 7.07 -12.75 -9.18
CA LYS A 184 8.00 -13.14 -8.13
C LYS A 184 7.47 -12.63 -6.80
N ILE A 185 7.44 -13.50 -5.78
CA ILE A 185 7.15 -13.12 -4.41
C ILE A 185 8.46 -12.64 -3.81
N LYS A 186 8.43 -11.51 -3.10
CA LYS A 186 9.59 -10.99 -2.39
C LYS A 186 9.87 -11.82 -1.14
N ASP A 187 11.16 -12.01 -0.84
CA ASP A 187 11.62 -12.87 0.26
C ASP A 187 10.95 -12.52 1.61
N ASP A 188 10.81 -11.22 1.90
CA ASP A 188 10.18 -10.75 3.14
C ASP A 188 8.67 -11.12 3.24
N LEU A 189 7.94 -11.07 2.14
CA LEU A 189 6.55 -11.50 2.07
C LEU A 189 6.44 -13.03 2.06
N GLN A 190 7.43 -13.71 1.46
CA GLN A 190 7.51 -15.17 1.47
C GLN A 190 7.70 -15.71 2.88
N ASP A 191 8.52 -15.05 3.70
CA ASP A 191 8.72 -15.40 5.11
C ASP A 191 7.40 -15.29 5.89
N TYR A 192 6.65 -14.20 5.70
CA TYR A 192 5.32 -14.05 6.29
C TYR A 192 4.33 -15.13 5.82
N ILE A 193 4.33 -15.46 4.52
CA ILE A 193 3.49 -16.54 3.96
C ILE A 193 3.80 -17.87 4.65
N ASN A 194 5.09 -18.20 4.78
CA ASN A 194 5.51 -19.45 5.39
C ASN A 194 5.07 -19.54 6.84
N PHE A 195 5.22 -18.45 7.60
CA PHE A 195 4.81 -18.35 8.99
C PHE A 195 3.28 -18.49 9.15
N ILE A 196 2.51 -17.69 8.41
CA ILE A 196 1.06 -17.60 8.62
C ILE A 196 0.32 -18.87 8.13
N ASN A 197 0.87 -19.56 7.13
CA ASN A 197 0.29 -20.76 6.53
C ASN A 197 0.37 -22.00 7.43
N GLU A 198 1.06 -21.92 8.57
CA GLU A 198 1.00 -22.96 9.62
C GLU A 198 -0.40 -23.01 10.28
N ASP A 199 -1.13 -21.90 10.25
CA ASP A 199 -2.34 -21.69 11.05
C ASP A 199 -3.56 -21.20 10.26
N ILE A 200 -3.35 -20.51 9.13
CA ILE A 200 -4.39 -19.89 8.31
C ILE A 200 -4.16 -20.29 6.86
N GLU A 201 -5.23 -20.63 6.12
CA GLU A 201 -5.09 -20.96 4.70
C GLU A 201 -4.54 -19.76 3.90
N VAL A 202 -3.45 -19.95 3.16
CA VAL A 202 -2.92 -18.91 2.26
C VAL A 202 -3.08 -19.31 0.79
N GLU A 203 -3.66 -18.40 0.01
CA GLU A 203 -3.70 -18.48 -1.44
C GLU A 203 -2.87 -17.35 -2.05
N VAL A 204 -2.01 -17.68 -3.01
CA VAL A 204 -1.22 -16.68 -3.75
C VAL A 204 -1.67 -16.62 -5.21
N ILE A 205 -2.11 -15.44 -5.64
CA ILE A 205 -2.48 -15.13 -7.01
C ILE A 205 -1.37 -14.26 -7.61
N LYS A 206 -0.79 -14.73 -8.71
CA LYS A 206 0.27 -14.00 -9.43
C LYS A 206 -0.30 -13.32 -10.67
N VAL A 207 -0.01 -12.04 -10.83
CA VAL A 207 -0.43 -11.26 -12.00
C VAL A 207 0.74 -10.77 -12.83
N ARG A 208 0.50 -10.66 -14.13
CA ARG A 208 1.32 -9.87 -15.05
C ARG A 208 0.67 -8.51 -15.18
N VAL A 209 1.28 -7.51 -14.56
CA VAL A 209 0.93 -6.10 -14.70
C VAL A 209 1.82 -5.48 -15.76
#